data_AF-A0A024B3C1-F1
#
_entry.id   AF-A0A024B3C1-F1
#
_cell.length_a   1.000
_cell.length_b   1.000
_cell.length_c   1.000
_cell.angle_alpha   90.00
_cell.angle_beta   90.00
_cell.angle_gamma   90.00
#
_symmetry.space_group_name_H-M   'P 1'
#
loop_
_entity.id
_entity.type
_entity.pdbx_description
1 polymer ?
#
loop_
_entity_poly.entity_id
_entity_poly.type
_entity_poly.pdbx_seq_one_letter_code
_entity_poly.pdbx_strand_id
1 'polypeptide(L)'
;MLKRRPVSLLSLTLAITLLLSMFASVAAAAESDGQAPQATAASSMQSYVEAMQPGWNLGNSLDAVGADETAWGNPRITQALIKQIAAQGYKSIRIPVTWDKHIGAAPNYTVDAAYMNRVDEVVRWALDANLYVMLNVHHDSWLWVSSMEPKHDEVLARYNALWTQIANRFKDQPNKLMFESINEPRFSEGGTTNEAKMNQMLQELNVSFHKIVRASGGNNATRPLVLPGLDTSPAQNKINELYNTITKLNDPNLIATIHYYGYWPFSVNIAGYTTFEKDTKNDIIQTFDNAYNTFVAKGIPVIVGEFGLLGFDKNTGVIEQGEKLKFFEYLTYYMKEKKVTGILWDNGQHFNRTTFKWSDPELFNVMKSSLKGRSSNAVSDLIHLKKGTSVQDAKVTLNLNGNQLSTLSANSKQLKQGTDYTLSGDKLTLKASLLTGLTTSGKYGENAVINAKFNKGADWNFKVVVYDTPKLSATEGTTQTFTIPTDFRGSQLATMEAVYTNGGNAGPQDWTPYKEFGNTFAPAYDSNGIKLLPEFFNSVKDGEVTLKFHFWSGDVVTYKITKSGTRVTGTAS
;
A
#
# COMPACT_ATOMS: atom_id res chain seq x y z
N MET A 1 22.57 -88.83 -5.35
CA MET A 1 21.60 -89.93 -5.56
C MET A 1 20.21 -89.41 -5.24
N LEU A 2 19.21 -89.78 -6.04
CA LEU A 2 17.76 -89.70 -5.78
C LEU A 2 16.99 -88.36 -5.79
N LYS A 3 16.12 -88.26 -6.82
CA LYS A 3 14.68 -87.95 -6.84
C LYS A 3 14.00 -87.30 -5.60
N ARG A 4 13.24 -86.23 -5.96
CA ARG A 4 11.83 -85.87 -5.62
C ARG A 4 11.47 -85.42 -4.18
N ARG A 5 11.03 -84.14 -4.10
CA ARG A 5 9.72 -83.56 -3.64
C ARG A 5 9.03 -84.12 -2.36
N PRO A 6 8.06 -83.39 -1.75
CA PRO A 6 7.82 -81.94 -1.64
C PRO A 6 7.40 -81.51 -0.20
N VAL A 7 7.41 -80.23 0.16
CA VAL A 7 6.52 -79.71 1.23
C VAL A 7 6.05 -78.28 0.93
N SER A 8 4.71 -78.17 0.91
CA SER A 8 3.81 -77.06 1.25
C SER A 8 3.92 -75.70 0.55
N LEU A 9 2.95 -75.47 -0.35
CA LEU A 9 2.38 -74.15 -0.63
C LEU A 9 1.59 -73.67 0.60
N LEU A 10 2.04 -72.61 1.26
CA LEU A 10 1.22 -71.48 1.70
C LEU A 10 2.16 -70.49 2.41
N SER A 11 2.01 -69.21 2.09
CA SER A 11 2.77 -68.05 2.61
C SER A 11 3.92 -67.54 1.73
N LEU A 12 3.63 -67.22 0.45
CA LEU A 12 4.45 -66.27 -0.31
C LEU A 12 3.60 -65.45 -1.29
N THR A 13 2.64 -64.71 -0.74
CA THR A 13 1.85 -63.70 -1.45
C THR A 13 1.80 -62.44 -0.62
N LEU A 14 2.96 -61.80 -0.40
CA LEU A 14 3.05 -60.39 0.00
C LEU A 14 4.49 -59.84 -0.07
N ALA A 15 5.22 -60.04 -1.18
CA ALA A 15 6.57 -59.45 -1.30
C ALA A 15 7.15 -59.33 -2.73
N ILE A 16 6.37 -59.50 -3.80
CA ILE A 16 6.88 -59.41 -5.18
C ILE A 16 5.87 -58.65 -6.07
N THR A 17 5.56 -57.42 -5.67
CA THR A 17 4.92 -56.39 -6.51
C THR A 17 5.55 -55.01 -6.28
N LEU A 18 6.82 -54.97 -5.83
CA LEU A 18 7.47 -53.71 -5.45
C LEU A 18 8.91 -53.53 -5.95
N LEU A 19 9.42 -54.35 -6.88
CA LEU A 19 10.83 -54.28 -7.29
C LEU A 19 11.11 -54.66 -8.76
N LEU A 20 10.18 -54.36 -9.68
CA LEU A 20 10.40 -54.43 -11.14
C LEU A 20 9.54 -53.38 -11.86
N SER A 21 9.84 -52.10 -11.62
CA SER A 21 9.36 -50.99 -12.45
C SER A 21 10.39 -49.85 -12.50
N MET A 22 11.67 -50.20 -12.56
CA MET A 22 12.72 -49.26 -12.95
C MET A 22 13.44 -49.81 -14.18
N PHE A 23 13.40 -49.01 -15.26
CA PHE A 23 14.08 -49.16 -16.54
C PHE A 23 13.44 -50.09 -17.58
N ALA A 24 12.44 -49.59 -18.31
CA ALA A 24 12.45 -49.53 -19.79
C ALA A 24 11.10 -49.00 -20.33
N SER A 25 11.03 -47.70 -20.63
CA SER A 25 10.23 -47.14 -21.72
C SER A 25 10.47 -45.63 -21.82
N VAL A 26 11.65 -45.29 -22.33
CA VAL A 26 11.85 -44.05 -23.10
C VAL A 26 11.18 -44.30 -24.45
N ALA A 27 10.46 -43.29 -24.96
CA ALA A 27 9.65 -43.27 -26.19
C ALA A 27 8.18 -43.70 -26.04
N ALA A 28 7.34 -42.72 -25.68
CA ALA A 28 6.02 -42.42 -26.28
C ALA A 28 5.18 -41.58 -25.31
N ALA A 29 5.64 -40.37 -24.97
CA ALA A 29 4.75 -39.29 -24.56
C ALA A 29 4.61 -38.40 -25.78
N ALA A 30 3.63 -38.70 -26.63
CA ALA A 30 3.22 -37.80 -27.69
C ALA A 30 2.77 -36.50 -27.03
N GLU A 31 3.38 -35.41 -27.45
CA GLU A 31 2.98 -34.04 -27.17
C GLU A 31 1.50 -33.88 -27.53
N SER A 32 0.63 -33.85 -26.52
CA SER A 32 -0.61 -33.09 -26.68
C SER A 32 -0.19 -31.63 -26.57
N ASP A 33 -0.09 -30.95 -27.70
CA ASP A 33 -0.07 -29.49 -27.80
C ASP A 33 -1.29 -28.94 -27.06
N GLY A 34 -1.14 -28.77 -25.75
CA GLY A 34 -2.00 -27.93 -24.95
C GLY A 34 -1.69 -26.51 -25.35
N GLN A 35 -2.36 -26.04 -26.40
CA GLN A 35 -2.42 -24.62 -26.72
C GLN A 35 -2.68 -23.87 -25.42
N ALA A 36 -1.73 -23.02 -25.03
CA ALA A 36 -1.98 -21.97 -24.06
C ALA A 36 -3.31 -21.30 -24.46
N PRO A 37 -4.25 -21.06 -23.53
CA PRO A 37 -5.53 -20.47 -23.87
C PRO A 37 -5.26 -19.24 -24.73
N GLN A 38 -5.75 -19.28 -25.98
CA GLN A 38 -5.63 -18.17 -26.91
C GLN A 38 -6.02 -16.91 -26.15
N ALA A 39 -5.10 -15.93 -26.07
CA ALA A 39 -5.39 -14.65 -25.46
C ALA A 39 -6.61 -14.06 -26.19
N THR A 40 -7.77 -14.13 -25.55
CA THR A 40 -8.96 -13.44 -26.00
C THR A 40 -8.59 -11.98 -26.17
N ALA A 41 -8.93 -11.40 -27.33
CA ALA A 41 -8.70 -9.98 -27.56
C ALA A 41 -9.30 -9.19 -26.38
N ALA A 42 -8.55 -8.24 -25.84
CA ALA A 42 -8.98 -7.46 -24.68
C ALA A 42 -10.35 -6.82 -24.98
N SER A 43 -11.29 -6.91 -24.02
CA SER A 43 -12.58 -6.24 -24.18
C SER A 43 -12.39 -4.73 -24.33
N SER A 44 -13.38 -4.04 -24.92
CA SER A 44 -13.35 -2.58 -25.04
C SER A 44 -13.19 -1.91 -23.67
N MET A 45 -13.83 -2.44 -22.63
CA MET A 45 -13.73 -1.94 -21.26
C MET A 45 -12.36 -2.23 -20.63
N GLN A 46 -11.74 -3.38 -20.93
CA GLN A 46 -10.36 -3.63 -20.53
C GLN A 46 -9.40 -2.62 -21.17
N SER A 47 -9.56 -2.33 -22.47
CA SER A 47 -8.75 -1.30 -23.16
C SER A 47 -8.97 0.10 -22.57
N TYR A 48 -10.21 0.41 -22.19
CA TYR A 48 -10.54 1.66 -21.48
C TYR A 48 -9.78 1.77 -20.15
N VAL A 49 -9.84 0.73 -19.31
CA VAL A 49 -9.19 0.73 -17.99
C VAL A 49 -7.67 0.73 -18.11
N GLU A 50 -7.08 -0.02 -19.05
CA GLU A 50 -5.62 0.01 -19.28
C GLU A 50 -5.13 1.39 -19.76
N ALA A 51 -5.96 2.14 -20.49
CA ALA A 51 -5.65 3.50 -20.92
C ALA A 51 -5.61 4.53 -19.76
N MET A 52 -6.21 4.20 -18.61
CA MET A 52 -6.20 5.03 -17.41
C MET A 52 -4.87 5.00 -16.65
N GLN A 53 -4.01 4.01 -16.90
CA GLN A 53 -2.80 3.77 -16.10
C GLN A 53 -1.69 4.79 -16.42
N PRO A 54 -1.08 5.48 -15.41
CA PRO A 54 -1.39 5.44 -13.98
C PRO A 54 -2.46 6.46 -13.56
N GLY A 55 -3.11 6.22 -12.42
CA GLY A 55 -4.04 7.16 -11.79
C GLY A 55 -3.54 7.83 -10.51
N TRP A 56 -4.14 8.96 -10.15
CA TRP A 56 -3.87 9.71 -8.91
C TRP A 56 -5.18 10.14 -8.23
N ASN A 57 -5.30 9.99 -6.91
CA ASN A 57 -6.45 10.47 -6.14
C ASN A 57 -6.25 11.91 -5.68
N LEU A 58 -7.28 12.73 -5.82
CA LEU A 58 -7.37 14.06 -5.21
C LEU A 58 -7.88 13.95 -3.75
N GLY A 59 -7.22 13.14 -2.92
CA GLY A 59 -7.69 12.80 -1.56
C GLY A 59 -7.65 14.00 -0.60
N ASN A 60 -8.40 13.93 0.49
CA ASN A 60 -8.53 15.00 1.50
C ASN A 60 -8.81 16.39 0.90
N SER A 61 -9.61 16.44 -0.16
CA SER A 61 -10.07 17.65 -0.84
C SER A 61 -11.59 17.71 -0.76
N LEU A 62 -12.33 17.42 -1.83
CA LEU A 62 -13.80 17.44 -1.86
C LEU A 62 -14.40 16.34 -0.99
N ASP A 63 -13.64 15.32 -0.65
CA ASP A 63 -13.95 14.28 0.32
C ASP A 63 -13.85 14.73 1.79
N ALA A 64 -13.19 15.85 2.08
CA ALA A 64 -13.01 16.31 3.45
C ALA A 64 -14.36 16.55 4.16
N VAL A 65 -14.50 16.00 5.37
CA VAL A 65 -15.72 16.17 6.18
C VAL A 65 -15.72 17.55 6.84
N GLY A 66 -16.37 18.52 6.20
CA GLY A 66 -16.37 19.90 6.70
C GLY A 66 -17.22 20.87 5.89
N ALA A 67 -16.98 22.16 6.07
CA ALA A 67 -17.74 23.21 5.39
C ALA A 67 -17.41 23.29 3.89
N ASP A 68 -16.19 22.94 3.49
CA ASP A 68 -15.75 22.85 2.11
C ASP A 68 -14.52 21.94 1.97
N GLU A 69 -13.98 21.87 0.74
CA GLU A 69 -12.82 21.06 0.37
C GLU A 69 -11.49 21.42 1.07
N THR A 70 -11.46 22.46 1.91
CA THR A 70 -10.27 22.88 2.67
C THR A 70 -10.29 22.42 4.12
N ALA A 71 -11.36 21.76 4.56
CA ALA A 71 -11.59 21.40 5.96
C ALA A 71 -10.51 20.50 6.58
N TRP A 72 -9.76 19.75 5.77
CA TRP A 72 -8.65 18.90 6.20
C TRP A 72 -7.26 19.48 5.86
N GLY A 73 -7.18 20.79 5.61
CA GLY A 73 -5.91 21.52 5.53
C GLY A 73 -5.30 21.64 4.12
N ASN A 74 -5.85 20.95 3.13
CA ASN A 74 -5.46 21.17 1.73
C ASN A 74 -5.98 22.52 1.21
N PRO A 75 -5.24 23.20 0.32
CA PRO A 75 -5.74 24.41 -0.34
C PRO A 75 -6.88 24.06 -1.29
N ARG A 76 -7.70 25.08 -1.65
CA ARG A 76 -8.67 24.96 -2.74
C ARG A 76 -8.01 24.42 -4.00
N ILE A 77 -8.67 23.50 -4.67
CA ILE A 77 -8.16 22.86 -5.90
C ILE A 77 -7.98 23.94 -6.98
N THR A 78 -6.86 23.91 -7.69
CA THR A 78 -6.60 24.85 -8.80
C THR A 78 -6.50 24.11 -10.11
N GLN A 79 -6.86 24.75 -11.23
CA GLN A 79 -6.63 24.18 -12.55
C GLN A 79 -5.13 23.89 -12.79
N ALA A 80 -4.25 24.72 -12.21
CA ALA A 80 -2.80 24.51 -12.28
C ALA A 80 -2.38 23.18 -11.65
N LEU A 81 -2.93 22.82 -10.48
CA LEU A 81 -2.69 21.51 -9.86
C LEU A 81 -3.04 20.36 -10.83
N ILE A 82 -4.24 20.39 -11.41
CA ILE A 82 -4.70 19.34 -12.33
C ILE A 82 -3.79 19.22 -13.57
N LYS A 83 -3.40 20.36 -14.15
CA LYS A 83 -2.44 20.40 -15.27
C LYS A 83 -1.08 19.83 -14.87
N GLN A 84 -0.62 20.10 -13.65
CA GLN A 84 0.64 19.57 -13.15
C GLN A 84 0.58 18.05 -12.96
N ILE A 85 -0.52 17.51 -12.41
CA ILE A 85 -0.72 16.05 -12.32
C ILE A 85 -0.66 15.39 -13.70
N ALA A 86 -1.36 15.93 -14.70
CA ALA A 86 -1.28 15.44 -16.07
C ALA A 86 0.16 15.54 -16.62
N ALA A 87 0.87 16.64 -16.37
CA ALA A 87 2.25 16.84 -16.82
C ALA A 87 3.26 15.87 -16.17
N GLN A 88 2.97 15.34 -14.98
CA GLN A 88 3.78 14.29 -14.36
C GLN A 88 3.63 12.91 -15.05
N GLY A 89 2.63 12.77 -15.93
CA GLY A 89 2.38 11.58 -16.75
C GLY A 89 1.21 10.72 -16.27
N TYR A 90 0.42 11.19 -15.31
CA TYR A 90 -0.84 10.55 -14.94
C TYR A 90 -1.86 10.66 -16.08
N LYS A 91 -2.64 9.60 -16.26
CA LYS A 91 -3.66 9.51 -17.31
C LYS A 91 -5.08 9.49 -16.77
N SER A 92 -5.23 9.23 -15.47
CA SER A 92 -6.51 9.28 -14.78
C SER A 92 -6.40 9.99 -13.44
N ILE A 93 -7.52 10.56 -13.01
CA ILE A 93 -7.68 11.17 -11.70
C ILE A 93 -8.98 10.68 -11.07
N ARG A 94 -8.90 10.26 -9.80
CA ARG A 94 -10.09 10.00 -8.98
C ARG A 94 -10.34 11.23 -8.12
N ILE A 95 -11.56 11.75 -8.19
CA ILE A 95 -12.03 12.91 -7.44
C ILE A 95 -13.02 12.37 -6.40
N PRO A 96 -12.54 11.99 -5.21
CA PRO A 96 -13.43 11.57 -4.14
C PRO A 96 -14.22 12.79 -3.63
N VAL A 97 -15.53 12.62 -3.41
CA VAL A 97 -16.43 13.71 -2.97
C VAL A 97 -17.34 13.24 -1.85
N THR A 98 -17.36 13.98 -0.75
CA THR A 98 -18.29 13.76 0.35
C THR A 98 -19.42 14.79 0.27
N TRP A 99 -20.64 14.31 0.15
CA TRP A 99 -21.80 15.15 -0.18
C TRP A 99 -22.63 15.53 1.05
N ASP A 100 -22.51 14.81 2.16
CA ASP A 100 -23.39 14.89 3.34
C ASP A 100 -23.78 16.31 3.77
N LYS A 101 -22.80 17.20 4.00
CA LYS A 101 -23.01 18.59 4.45
C LYS A 101 -23.55 19.53 3.36
N HIS A 102 -23.62 19.06 2.13
CA HIS A 102 -24.04 19.81 0.95
C HIS A 102 -25.37 19.29 0.39
N ILE A 103 -26.09 18.46 1.12
CA ILE A 103 -27.40 17.92 0.75
C ILE A 103 -28.49 18.57 1.61
N GLY A 104 -29.51 19.14 0.96
CA GLY A 104 -30.69 19.68 1.61
C GLY A 104 -31.61 18.63 2.24
N ALA A 105 -32.71 19.08 2.83
CA ALA A 105 -33.66 18.20 3.50
C ALA A 105 -34.41 17.26 2.55
N ALA A 106 -34.94 16.18 3.12
CA ALA A 106 -35.91 15.29 2.47
C ALA A 106 -37.17 16.07 2.01
N PRO A 107 -37.90 15.58 0.98
CA PRO A 107 -37.62 14.38 0.20
C PRO A 107 -36.68 14.64 -1.00
N ASN A 108 -36.38 15.90 -1.30
CA ASN A 108 -35.66 16.26 -2.51
C ASN A 108 -34.15 16.03 -2.40
N TYR A 109 -33.60 16.16 -1.19
CA TYR A 109 -32.16 16.02 -0.94
C TYR A 109 -31.32 16.84 -1.94
N THR A 110 -31.78 18.05 -2.24
CA THR A 110 -31.17 18.89 -3.28
C THR A 110 -29.72 19.20 -2.89
N VAL A 111 -28.78 18.89 -3.78
CA VAL A 111 -27.37 19.24 -3.57
C VAL A 111 -27.22 20.76 -3.71
N ASP A 112 -26.47 21.38 -2.79
CA ASP A 112 -26.11 22.79 -2.87
C ASP A 112 -25.54 23.13 -4.26
N ALA A 113 -26.14 24.13 -4.90
CA ALA A 113 -25.82 24.44 -6.28
C ALA A 113 -24.38 24.93 -6.46
N ALA A 114 -23.85 25.68 -5.48
CA ALA A 114 -22.47 26.16 -5.53
C ALA A 114 -21.48 25.00 -5.39
N TYR A 115 -21.77 24.04 -4.51
CA TYR A 115 -20.95 22.85 -4.34
C TYR A 115 -20.98 21.93 -5.56
N MET A 116 -22.15 21.65 -6.14
CA MET A 116 -22.25 20.87 -7.39
C MET A 116 -21.50 21.56 -8.55
N ASN A 117 -21.59 22.90 -8.66
CA ASN A 117 -20.82 23.66 -9.66
C ASN A 117 -19.32 23.58 -9.43
N ARG A 118 -18.89 23.54 -8.17
CA ARG A 118 -17.48 23.39 -7.81
C ARG A 118 -16.95 22.01 -8.19
N VAL A 119 -17.70 20.94 -7.91
CA VAL A 119 -17.33 19.58 -8.34
C VAL A 119 -17.23 19.51 -9.87
N ASP A 120 -18.23 20.06 -10.58
CA ASP A 120 -18.25 20.11 -12.05
C ASP A 120 -17.06 20.89 -12.63
N GLU A 121 -16.69 22.02 -12.03
CA GLU A 121 -15.49 22.77 -12.42
C GLU A 121 -14.22 21.91 -12.37
N VAL A 122 -13.99 21.18 -11.27
CA VAL A 122 -12.80 20.32 -11.12
C VAL A 122 -12.84 19.14 -12.09
N VAL A 123 -14.01 18.51 -12.28
CA VAL A 123 -14.20 17.45 -13.28
C VAL A 123 -13.87 17.95 -14.69
N ARG A 124 -14.36 19.14 -15.08
CA ARG A 124 -14.06 19.73 -16.39
C ARG A 124 -12.58 20.05 -16.55
N TRP A 125 -11.92 20.60 -15.53
CA TRP A 125 -10.47 20.83 -15.60
C TRP A 125 -9.68 19.54 -15.85
N ALA A 126 -10.09 18.43 -15.26
CA ALA A 126 -9.45 17.13 -15.48
C ALA A 126 -9.72 16.58 -16.90
N LEU A 127 -10.95 16.70 -17.38
CA LEU A 127 -11.31 16.32 -18.75
C LEU A 127 -10.57 17.18 -19.80
N ASP A 128 -10.46 18.49 -19.57
CA ASP A 128 -9.70 19.44 -20.41
C ASP A 128 -8.20 19.12 -20.41
N ALA A 129 -7.67 18.59 -19.30
CA ALA A 129 -6.32 18.05 -19.21
C ALA A 129 -6.18 16.65 -19.84
N ASN A 130 -7.21 16.18 -20.56
CA ASN A 130 -7.28 14.90 -21.26
C ASN A 130 -7.20 13.66 -20.35
N LEU A 131 -7.49 13.82 -19.05
CA LEU A 131 -7.50 12.72 -18.08
C LEU A 131 -8.82 11.93 -18.16
N TYR A 132 -8.75 10.65 -17.83
CA TYR A 132 -9.91 9.90 -17.36
C TYR A 132 -10.27 10.37 -15.94
N VAL A 133 -11.55 10.43 -15.61
CA VAL A 133 -12.03 10.97 -14.34
C VAL A 133 -12.95 9.96 -13.68
N MET A 134 -12.67 9.59 -12.42
CA MET A 134 -13.58 8.82 -11.57
C MET A 134 -14.19 9.75 -10.51
N LEU A 135 -15.52 9.85 -10.49
CA LEU A 135 -16.29 10.62 -9.51
C LEU A 135 -17.14 9.67 -8.67
N ASN A 136 -17.26 9.92 -7.36
CA ASN A 136 -17.96 9.03 -6.45
C ASN A 136 -18.81 9.74 -5.39
N VAL A 137 -19.32 8.92 -4.48
CA VAL A 137 -19.88 9.26 -3.18
C VAL A 137 -18.93 8.67 -2.12
N HIS A 138 -18.25 9.51 -1.33
CA HIS A 138 -17.04 9.11 -0.60
C HIS A 138 -17.28 8.77 0.89
N HIS A 139 -17.08 9.71 1.81
CA HIS A 139 -17.26 9.45 3.26
C HIS A 139 -18.72 9.41 3.69
N ASP A 140 -19.64 9.73 2.79
CA ASP A 140 -21.07 9.40 2.92
C ASP A 140 -21.29 7.92 3.32
N SER A 141 -20.36 7.04 2.91
CA SER A 141 -20.37 5.61 3.24
C SER A 141 -20.47 5.33 4.74
N TRP A 142 -19.60 5.92 5.56
CA TRP A 142 -19.63 5.74 7.01
C TRP A 142 -20.45 6.83 7.72
N LEU A 143 -20.62 8.02 7.10
CA LEU A 143 -21.37 9.13 7.70
C LEU A 143 -22.87 8.83 7.85
N TRP A 144 -23.50 8.26 6.82
CA TRP A 144 -24.95 8.01 6.85
C TRP A 144 -25.40 6.76 6.10
N VAL A 145 -24.70 6.32 5.05
CA VAL A 145 -25.08 5.09 4.33
C VAL A 145 -24.91 3.85 5.22
N SER A 146 -23.91 3.85 6.10
CA SER A 146 -23.66 2.79 7.07
C SER A 146 -24.88 2.47 7.96
N SER A 147 -25.77 3.44 8.15
CA SER A 147 -27.02 3.31 8.91
C SER A 147 -28.19 2.71 8.10
N MET A 148 -27.93 2.11 6.94
CA MET A 148 -28.97 1.54 6.08
C MET A 148 -29.80 0.45 6.75
N GLU A 149 -29.23 -0.38 7.63
CA GLU A 149 -30.02 -1.40 8.32
C GLU A 149 -31.13 -0.80 9.21
N PRO A 150 -30.84 0.13 10.14
CA PRO A 150 -31.88 0.75 10.96
C PRO A 150 -32.70 1.82 10.23
N LYS A 151 -32.23 2.36 9.09
CA LYS A 151 -32.86 3.50 8.39
C LYS A 151 -32.98 3.28 6.88
N HIS A 152 -33.33 2.06 6.48
CA HIS A 152 -33.30 1.59 5.10
C HIS A 152 -33.88 2.59 4.08
N ASP A 153 -35.14 2.96 4.24
CA ASP A 153 -35.86 3.77 3.26
C ASP A 153 -35.31 5.21 3.18
N GLU A 154 -34.88 5.77 4.31
CA GLU A 154 -34.27 7.11 4.36
C GLU A 154 -32.92 7.12 3.63
N VAL A 155 -32.06 6.13 3.93
CA VAL A 155 -30.75 6.00 3.30
C VAL A 155 -30.90 5.77 1.80
N LEU A 156 -31.79 4.86 1.39
CA LEU A 156 -32.01 4.57 -0.02
C LEU A 156 -32.61 5.76 -0.77
N ALA A 157 -33.57 6.47 -0.18
CA ALA A 157 -34.14 7.68 -0.77
C ALA A 157 -33.08 8.78 -0.97
N ARG A 158 -32.25 9.03 0.06
CA ARG A 158 -31.15 10.00 0.01
C ARG A 158 -30.10 9.62 -1.05
N TYR A 159 -29.66 8.36 -1.07
CA TYR A 159 -28.70 7.84 -2.04
C TYR A 159 -29.21 7.93 -3.48
N ASN A 160 -30.47 7.57 -3.71
CA ASN A 160 -31.09 7.63 -5.03
C ASN A 160 -31.26 9.07 -5.52
N ALA A 161 -31.67 9.99 -4.64
CA ALA A 161 -31.80 11.40 -4.97
C ALA A 161 -30.45 12.04 -5.32
N LEU A 162 -29.39 11.68 -4.59
CA LEU A 162 -28.02 12.14 -4.86
C LEU A 162 -27.54 11.65 -6.24
N TRP A 163 -27.62 10.35 -6.50
CA TRP A 163 -27.18 9.80 -7.79
C TRP A 163 -28.02 10.27 -8.96
N THR A 164 -29.31 10.53 -8.78
CA THR A 164 -30.15 11.12 -9.82
C THR A 164 -29.65 12.52 -10.22
N GLN A 165 -29.30 13.35 -9.23
CA GLN A 165 -28.76 14.69 -9.47
C GLN A 165 -27.38 14.66 -10.14
N ILE A 166 -26.48 13.79 -9.67
CA ILE A 166 -25.14 13.61 -10.27
C ILE A 166 -25.27 13.10 -11.71
N ALA A 167 -26.06 12.05 -11.95
CA ALA A 167 -26.27 11.49 -13.28
C ALA A 167 -26.81 12.53 -14.26
N ASN A 168 -27.81 13.33 -13.84
CA ASN A 168 -28.36 14.40 -14.68
C ASN A 168 -27.36 15.52 -14.93
N ARG A 169 -26.58 15.94 -13.92
CA ARG A 169 -25.58 17.01 -14.06
C ARG A 169 -24.52 16.65 -15.11
N PHE A 170 -24.02 15.42 -15.06
CA PHE A 170 -22.88 14.97 -15.85
C PHE A 170 -23.28 14.17 -17.09
N LYS A 171 -24.57 14.14 -17.44
CA LYS A 171 -25.17 13.33 -18.51
C LYS A 171 -24.46 13.43 -19.86
N ASP A 172 -24.04 14.63 -20.24
CA ASP A 172 -23.46 14.91 -21.55
C ASP A 172 -21.93 14.98 -21.54
N GLN A 173 -21.29 14.78 -20.37
CA GLN A 173 -19.83 14.70 -20.30
C GLN A 173 -19.30 13.48 -21.07
N PRO A 174 -18.10 13.55 -21.67
CA PRO A 174 -17.52 12.44 -22.43
C PRO A 174 -17.35 11.18 -21.57
N ASN A 175 -17.26 10.02 -22.23
CA ASN A 175 -17.09 8.72 -21.57
C ASN A 175 -15.74 8.57 -20.83
N LYS A 176 -14.83 9.55 -20.91
CA LYS A 176 -13.67 9.64 -20.01
C LYS A 176 -14.04 9.88 -18.55
N LEU A 177 -15.23 10.42 -18.28
CA LEU A 177 -15.80 10.47 -16.94
C LEU A 177 -16.53 9.16 -16.65
N MET A 178 -16.20 8.51 -15.53
CA MET A 178 -16.87 7.33 -14.98
C MET A 178 -17.40 7.63 -13.58
N PHE A 179 -18.39 6.85 -13.15
CA PHE A 179 -18.98 6.98 -11.82
C PHE A 179 -18.69 5.74 -10.99
N GLU A 180 -18.23 5.93 -9.76
CA GLU A 180 -18.08 4.88 -8.74
C GLU A 180 -19.23 5.00 -7.74
N SER A 181 -19.94 3.90 -7.49
CA SER A 181 -21.21 3.91 -6.74
C SER A 181 -21.09 4.43 -5.31
N ILE A 182 -20.03 4.04 -4.59
CA ILE A 182 -19.76 4.43 -3.21
C ILE A 182 -18.34 4.02 -2.80
N ASN A 183 -17.66 4.81 -1.98
CA ASN A 183 -16.34 4.47 -1.44
C ASN A 183 -16.44 3.55 -0.22
N GLU A 184 -15.63 2.48 -0.17
CA GLU A 184 -15.45 1.61 1.00
C GLU A 184 -16.76 1.32 1.78
N PRO A 185 -17.78 0.76 1.10
CA PRO A 185 -19.09 0.56 1.71
C PRO A 185 -18.99 -0.38 2.91
N ARG A 186 -19.42 0.13 4.05
CA ARG A 186 -19.43 -0.56 5.34
C ARG A 186 -20.66 -0.13 6.13
N PHE A 187 -21.18 -1.03 6.96
CA PHE A 187 -22.41 -0.81 7.72
C PHE A 187 -22.24 -1.04 9.23
N SER A 188 -21.01 -1.31 9.66
CA SER A 188 -20.64 -1.51 11.06
C SER A 188 -20.92 -0.29 11.92
N GLU A 189 -20.68 0.92 11.39
CA GLU A 189 -20.91 2.20 12.07
C GLU A 189 -22.41 2.45 12.32
N GLY A 190 -23.28 1.87 11.49
CA GLY A 190 -24.73 1.85 11.70
C GLY A 190 -25.23 0.72 12.61
N GLY A 191 -24.31 -0.09 13.15
CA GLY A 191 -24.62 -1.18 14.07
C GLY A 191 -24.82 -2.56 13.41
N THR A 192 -24.66 -2.69 12.10
CA THR A 192 -24.77 -3.98 11.42
C THR A 192 -23.58 -4.87 11.79
N THR A 193 -23.86 -6.11 12.20
CA THR A 193 -22.83 -7.12 12.53
C THR A 193 -22.88 -8.34 11.61
N ASN A 194 -23.91 -8.46 10.77
CA ASN A 194 -24.10 -9.58 9.86
C ASN A 194 -23.59 -9.24 8.45
N GLU A 195 -22.47 -9.84 8.04
CA GLU A 195 -21.85 -9.59 6.73
C GLU A 195 -22.77 -9.95 5.54
N ALA A 196 -23.60 -11.00 5.65
CA ALA A 196 -24.55 -11.33 4.58
C ALA A 196 -25.58 -10.22 4.37
N LYS A 197 -26.05 -9.59 5.46
CA LYS A 197 -26.94 -8.43 5.40
C LYS A 197 -26.22 -7.20 4.84
N MET A 198 -24.96 -6.98 5.20
CA MET A 198 -24.13 -5.93 4.59
C MET A 198 -24.01 -6.09 3.08
N ASN A 199 -23.75 -7.32 2.60
CA ASN A 199 -23.66 -7.62 1.17
C ASN A 199 -25.00 -7.41 0.44
N GLN A 200 -26.13 -7.75 1.07
CA GLN A 200 -27.47 -7.48 0.52
C GLN A 200 -27.72 -5.98 0.33
N MET A 201 -27.43 -5.17 1.36
CA MET A 201 -27.58 -3.71 1.29
C MET A 201 -26.64 -3.10 0.25
N LEU A 202 -25.38 -3.55 0.18
CA LEU A 202 -24.46 -3.11 -0.86
C LEU A 202 -24.93 -3.50 -2.27
N GLN A 203 -25.44 -4.72 -2.45
CA GLN A 203 -26.02 -5.14 -3.73
C GLN A 203 -27.18 -4.22 -4.13
N GLU A 204 -28.05 -3.87 -3.19
CA GLU A 204 -29.16 -2.95 -3.43
C GLU A 204 -28.68 -1.56 -3.86
N LEU A 205 -27.69 -0.99 -3.18
CA LEU A 205 -27.07 0.28 -3.56
C LEU A 205 -26.47 0.22 -4.97
N ASN A 206 -25.66 -0.80 -5.27
CA ASN A 206 -25.02 -0.98 -6.58
C ASN A 206 -26.05 -1.14 -7.71
N VAL A 207 -27.11 -1.91 -7.49
CA VAL A 207 -28.20 -2.10 -8.47
C VAL A 207 -29.01 -0.82 -8.66
N SER A 208 -29.31 -0.09 -7.58
CA SER A 208 -30.05 1.17 -7.66
C SER A 208 -29.26 2.23 -8.43
N PHE A 209 -27.98 2.40 -8.08
CA PHE A 209 -27.03 3.27 -8.77
C PHE A 209 -26.96 2.96 -10.27
N HIS A 210 -26.77 1.69 -10.64
CA HIS A 210 -26.71 1.25 -12.04
C HIS A 210 -27.98 1.67 -12.80
N LYS A 211 -29.16 1.37 -12.24
CA LYS A 211 -30.45 1.69 -12.85
C LYS A 211 -30.64 3.19 -13.02
N ILE A 212 -30.34 3.99 -12.00
CA ILE A 212 -30.47 5.45 -12.05
C ILE A 212 -29.59 6.03 -13.17
N VAL A 213 -28.32 5.63 -13.21
CA VAL A 213 -27.39 6.15 -14.22
C VAL A 213 -27.83 5.73 -15.62
N ARG A 214 -28.17 4.45 -15.85
CA ARG A 214 -28.60 3.99 -17.18
C ARG A 214 -29.92 4.62 -17.63
N ALA A 215 -30.87 4.84 -16.72
CA ALA A 215 -32.16 5.47 -17.02
C ALA A 215 -32.04 6.97 -17.33
N SER A 216 -30.95 7.63 -16.93
CA SER A 216 -30.78 9.07 -17.17
C SER A 216 -30.49 9.43 -18.64
N GLY A 217 -30.15 8.48 -19.51
CA GLY A 217 -29.94 8.67 -20.96
C GLY A 217 -28.67 9.44 -21.33
N GLY A 218 -28.55 9.92 -22.58
CA GLY A 218 -27.34 10.61 -23.05
C GLY A 218 -26.10 9.71 -23.01
N ASN A 219 -24.94 10.24 -22.63
CA ASN A 219 -23.72 9.42 -22.53
C ASN A 219 -23.80 8.41 -21.37
N ASN A 220 -24.67 8.64 -20.37
CA ASN A 220 -24.83 7.72 -19.24
C ASN A 220 -25.38 6.33 -19.64
N ALA A 221 -26.00 6.21 -20.82
CA ALA A 221 -26.44 4.91 -21.36
C ALA A 221 -25.28 3.94 -21.59
N THR A 222 -24.06 4.44 -21.83
CA THR A 222 -22.84 3.64 -22.03
C THR A 222 -21.66 4.05 -21.15
N ARG A 223 -21.85 5.04 -20.26
CA ARG A 223 -20.80 5.51 -19.35
C ARG A 223 -20.25 4.33 -18.52
N PRO A 224 -18.92 4.21 -18.40
CA PRO A 224 -18.32 3.22 -17.51
C PRO A 224 -18.77 3.44 -16.06
N LEU A 225 -19.16 2.37 -15.39
CA LEU A 225 -19.56 2.38 -13.98
C LEU A 225 -18.64 1.48 -13.17
N VAL A 226 -18.17 2.00 -12.04
CA VAL A 226 -17.23 1.34 -11.15
C VAL A 226 -18.00 0.87 -9.92
N LEU A 227 -17.93 -0.43 -9.62
CA LEU A 227 -18.65 -1.04 -8.51
C LEU A 227 -17.67 -1.61 -7.48
N PRO A 228 -17.80 -1.23 -6.20
CA PRO A 228 -17.02 -1.78 -5.10
C PRO A 228 -17.67 -3.05 -4.53
N GLY A 229 -16.83 -3.91 -3.96
CA GLY A 229 -17.26 -4.90 -2.96
C GLY A 229 -17.28 -4.28 -1.57
N LEU A 230 -17.69 -5.06 -0.57
CA LEU A 230 -17.71 -4.60 0.83
C LEU A 230 -16.32 -4.15 1.28
N ASP A 231 -16.23 -2.97 1.91
CA ASP A 231 -15.00 -2.30 2.33
C ASP A 231 -13.98 -2.05 1.20
N THR A 232 -14.35 -2.24 -0.08
CA THR A 232 -13.40 -2.41 -1.21
C THR A 232 -12.31 -3.47 -0.95
N SER A 233 -12.60 -4.42 -0.06
CA SER A 233 -11.63 -5.41 0.39
C SER A 233 -11.28 -6.41 -0.72
N PRO A 234 -9.99 -6.78 -0.87
CA PRO A 234 -9.56 -7.81 -1.81
C PRO A 234 -9.81 -9.25 -1.34
N ALA A 235 -10.44 -9.45 -0.17
CA ALA A 235 -10.72 -10.78 0.35
C ALA A 235 -11.61 -11.59 -0.61
N GLN A 236 -11.27 -12.88 -0.81
CA GLN A 236 -11.88 -13.71 -1.86
C GLN A 236 -13.42 -13.78 -1.77
N ASN A 237 -13.98 -13.91 -0.56
CA ASN A 237 -15.43 -13.93 -0.34
C ASN A 237 -16.08 -12.62 -0.80
N LYS A 238 -15.47 -11.46 -0.49
CA LYS A 238 -16.01 -10.14 -0.83
C LYS A 238 -15.93 -9.84 -2.32
N ILE A 239 -14.84 -10.23 -2.99
CA ILE A 239 -14.75 -10.09 -4.45
C ILE A 239 -15.69 -11.06 -5.20
N ASN A 240 -16.02 -12.23 -4.63
CA ASN A 240 -17.01 -13.13 -5.21
C ASN A 240 -18.42 -12.51 -5.19
N GLU A 241 -18.81 -11.83 -4.11
CA GLU A 241 -20.09 -11.11 -4.04
C GLU A 241 -20.19 -9.97 -5.05
N LEU A 242 -19.09 -9.23 -5.23
CA LEU A 242 -19.00 -8.21 -6.28
C LEU A 242 -19.14 -8.83 -7.68
N TYR A 243 -18.44 -9.94 -7.94
CA TYR A 243 -18.54 -10.67 -9.21
C TYR A 243 -19.98 -11.12 -9.51
N ASN A 244 -20.68 -11.67 -8.51
CA ASN A 244 -22.08 -12.07 -8.63
C ASN A 244 -22.98 -10.87 -8.96
N THR A 245 -22.71 -9.71 -8.36
CA THR A 245 -23.46 -8.49 -8.64
C THR A 245 -23.21 -7.99 -10.07
N ILE A 246 -21.95 -7.89 -10.50
CA ILE A 246 -21.58 -7.43 -11.85
C ILE A 246 -22.18 -8.35 -12.92
N THR A 247 -22.05 -9.66 -12.76
CA THR A 247 -22.59 -10.63 -13.74
C THR A 247 -24.11 -10.62 -13.81
N LYS A 248 -24.81 -10.43 -12.69
CA LYS A 248 -26.27 -10.29 -12.65
C LYS A 248 -26.78 -9.02 -13.36
N LEU A 249 -26.01 -7.93 -13.30
CA LEU A 249 -26.36 -6.68 -14.01
C LEU A 249 -26.24 -6.80 -15.53
N ASN A 250 -25.41 -7.75 -16.03
CA ASN A 250 -25.25 -8.06 -17.45
C ASN A 250 -25.01 -6.81 -18.32
N ASP A 251 -24.09 -5.95 -17.88
CA ASP A 251 -23.75 -4.70 -18.55
C ASP A 251 -22.26 -4.71 -18.95
N PRO A 252 -21.94 -4.48 -20.24
CA PRO A 252 -20.56 -4.58 -20.74
C PRO A 252 -19.64 -3.43 -20.29
N ASN A 253 -20.19 -2.38 -19.66
CA ASN A 253 -19.47 -1.18 -19.26
C ASN A 253 -19.29 -1.09 -17.73
N LEU A 254 -19.17 -2.24 -17.06
CA LEU A 254 -18.89 -2.32 -15.63
C LEU A 254 -17.40 -2.60 -15.35
N ILE A 255 -16.91 -1.99 -14.28
CA ILE A 255 -15.53 -2.11 -13.78
C ILE A 255 -15.62 -2.49 -12.30
N ALA A 256 -14.83 -3.48 -11.87
CA ALA A 256 -14.69 -3.80 -10.45
C ALA A 256 -13.65 -2.89 -9.79
N THR A 257 -13.87 -2.46 -8.53
CA THR A 257 -12.85 -1.75 -7.74
C THR A 257 -12.55 -2.43 -6.41
N ILE A 258 -11.27 -2.42 -6.04
CA ILE A 258 -10.72 -2.83 -4.73
C ILE A 258 -9.74 -1.75 -4.26
N HIS A 259 -9.45 -1.67 -2.96
CA HIS A 259 -8.36 -0.87 -2.41
C HIS A 259 -7.26 -1.77 -1.84
N TYR A 260 -6.02 -1.27 -1.81
CA TYR A 260 -4.89 -2.04 -1.29
C TYR A 260 -3.83 -1.16 -0.61
N TYR A 261 -3.71 -1.30 0.71
CA TYR A 261 -2.77 -0.52 1.54
C TYR A 261 -1.62 -1.37 2.10
N GLY A 262 -1.35 -2.52 1.49
CA GLY A 262 -0.28 -3.44 1.89
C GLY A 262 -0.69 -4.43 2.99
N TYR A 263 0.11 -5.49 3.14
CA TYR A 263 -0.01 -6.43 4.26
C TYR A 263 0.03 -5.67 5.59
N TRP A 264 -1.02 -5.82 6.39
CA TRP A 264 -1.29 -4.90 7.50
C TRP A 264 -0.10 -4.69 8.44
N PRO A 265 0.58 -5.73 8.97
CA PRO A 265 1.72 -5.54 9.88
C PRO A 265 2.86 -4.71 9.31
N PHE A 266 3.21 -4.92 8.04
CA PHE A 266 4.22 -4.12 7.36
C PHE A 266 3.72 -2.70 7.12
N SER A 267 2.48 -2.56 6.64
CA SER A 267 1.92 -1.27 6.24
C SER A 267 1.88 -0.22 7.35
N VAL A 268 1.79 -0.65 8.62
CA VAL A 268 1.76 0.23 9.80
C VAL A 268 3.00 0.13 10.69
N ASN A 269 3.97 -0.72 10.31
CA ASN A 269 5.17 -1.06 11.09
C ASN A 269 4.83 -1.50 12.53
N ILE A 270 4.32 -2.74 12.64
CA ILE A 270 4.00 -3.42 13.90
C ILE A 270 4.43 -4.89 13.82
N ALA A 271 4.48 -5.59 14.96
CA ALA A 271 4.75 -7.03 15.04
C ALA A 271 6.11 -7.46 14.48
N GLY A 272 7.06 -6.52 14.37
CA GLY A 272 8.40 -6.77 13.86
C GLY A 272 8.50 -6.75 12.32
N TYR A 273 7.42 -6.45 11.61
CA TYR A 273 7.43 -6.33 10.14
C TYR A 273 7.96 -4.97 9.70
N THR A 274 9.26 -4.74 9.93
CA THR A 274 9.95 -3.51 9.52
C THR A 274 10.43 -3.54 8.07
N THR A 275 10.51 -4.73 7.46
CA THR A 275 11.07 -4.93 6.11
C THR A 275 10.03 -5.45 5.12
N PHE A 276 10.21 -5.13 3.84
CA PHE A 276 9.46 -5.72 2.75
C PHE A 276 9.96 -7.16 2.51
N GLU A 277 9.34 -8.10 3.21
CA GLU A 277 9.73 -9.50 3.24
C GLU A 277 8.74 -10.42 2.48
N LYS A 278 8.87 -11.73 2.69
CA LYS A 278 8.14 -12.78 1.97
C LYS A 278 6.62 -12.70 2.17
N ASP A 279 6.13 -12.50 3.38
CA ASP A 279 4.70 -12.49 3.68
C ASP A 279 4.01 -11.28 3.06
N THR A 280 4.65 -10.10 3.16
CA THR A 280 4.19 -8.88 2.48
C THR A 280 4.14 -9.07 0.97
N LYS A 281 5.15 -9.72 0.39
CA LYS A 281 5.20 -10.03 -1.05
C LYS A 281 4.13 -11.06 -1.45
N ASN A 282 3.89 -12.07 -0.62
CA ASN A 282 2.89 -13.10 -0.87
C ASN A 282 1.46 -12.53 -0.80
N ASP A 283 1.21 -11.60 0.11
CA ASP A 283 -0.07 -10.91 0.22
C ASP A 283 -0.41 -10.12 -1.06
N ILE A 284 0.59 -9.42 -1.64
CA ILE A 284 0.46 -8.79 -2.97
C ILE A 284 0.12 -9.84 -4.03
N ILE A 285 0.89 -10.94 -4.09
CA ILE A 285 0.70 -12.00 -5.09
C ILE A 285 -0.72 -12.55 -5.01
N GLN A 286 -1.14 -12.98 -3.83
CA GLN A 286 -2.44 -13.60 -3.59
C GLN A 286 -3.58 -12.62 -3.91
N THR A 287 -3.47 -11.37 -3.46
CA THR A 287 -4.49 -10.33 -3.70
C THR A 287 -4.74 -10.14 -5.19
N PHE A 288 -3.69 -9.92 -5.98
CA PHE A 288 -3.87 -9.61 -7.40
C PHE A 288 -4.07 -10.85 -8.27
N ASP A 289 -3.64 -12.04 -7.83
CA ASP A 289 -4.04 -13.30 -8.46
C ASP A 289 -5.54 -13.54 -8.30
N ASN A 290 -6.08 -13.31 -7.10
CA ASN A 290 -7.51 -13.43 -6.83
C ASN A 290 -8.32 -12.43 -7.66
N ALA A 291 -7.92 -11.15 -7.69
CA ALA A 291 -8.57 -10.14 -8.51
C ALA A 291 -8.52 -10.49 -10.02
N TYR A 292 -7.37 -10.96 -10.50
CA TYR A 292 -7.22 -11.38 -11.90
C TYR A 292 -8.11 -12.58 -12.23
N ASN A 293 -8.07 -13.64 -11.43
CA ASN A 293 -8.81 -14.87 -11.68
C ASN A 293 -10.32 -14.68 -11.56
N THR A 294 -10.77 -13.81 -10.63
CA THR A 294 -12.20 -13.53 -10.44
C THR A 294 -12.75 -12.61 -11.53
N PHE A 295 -11.99 -11.60 -11.96
CA PHE A 295 -12.50 -10.54 -12.84
C PHE A 295 -11.81 -10.48 -14.20
N VAL A 296 -10.51 -10.12 -14.23
CA VAL A 296 -9.78 -9.79 -15.47
C VAL A 296 -9.78 -10.96 -16.44
N ALA A 297 -9.49 -12.18 -15.96
CA ALA A 297 -9.51 -13.40 -16.76
C ALA A 297 -10.90 -13.73 -17.34
N LYS A 298 -11.96 -13.14 -16.78
CA LYS A 298 -13.37 -13.31 -17.19
C LYS A 298 -13.92 -12.07 -17.91
N GLY A 299 -13.06 -11.13 -18.32
CA GLY A 299 -13.42 -9.97 -19.12
C GLY A 299 -13.96 -8.77 -18.35
N ILE A 300 -13.96 -8.81 -17.01
CA ILE A 300 -14.32 -7.68 -16.15
C ILE A 300 -13.02 -6.97 -15.74
N PRO A 301 -12.77 -5.72 -16.17
CA PRO A 301 -11.57 -5.01 -15.76
C PRO A 301 -11.62 -4.59 -14.29
N VAL A 302 -10.44 -4.43 -13.71
CA VAL A 302 -10.26 -4.06 -12.30
C VAL A 302 -9.46 -2.76 -12.19
N ILE A 303 -9.93 -1.87 -11.33
CA ILE A 303 -9.20 -0.70 -10.84
C ILE A 303 -8.87 -0.92 -9.36
N VAL A 304 -7.64 -0.66 -8.97
CA VAL A 304 -7.28 -0.40 -7.57
C VAL A 304 -7.54 1.07 -7.32
N GLY A 305 -8.73 1.38 -6.79
CA GLY A 305 -9.24 2.75 -6.63
C GLY A 305 -8.37 3.60 -5.72
N GLU A 306 -7.69 2.95 -4.78
CA GLU A 306 -6.71 3.54 -3.87
C GLU A 306 -5.62 2.52 -3.56
N PHE A 307 -4.37 2.95 -3.63
CA PHE A 307 -3.26 2.22 -3.04
C PHE A 307 -2.26 3.12 -2.34
N GLY A 308 -1.60 2.57 -1.33
CA GLY A 308 -0.59 3.23 -0.51
C GLY A 308 -0.05 2.28 0.55
N LEU A 309 0.42 2.83 1.67
CA LEU A 309 0.70 2.07 2.89
C LEU A 309 -0.10 2.71 4.02
N LEU A 310 -0.85 1.92 4.78
CA LEU A 310 -1.80 2.43 5.79
C LEU A 310 -1.13 3.35 6.83
N GLY A 311 0.13 3.10 7.18
CA GLY A 311 0.90 3.94 8.09
C GLY A 311 1.14 5.37 7.59
N PHE A 312 0.94 5.66 6.30
CA PHE A 312 1.10 6.99 5.73
C PHE A 312 0.07 8.01 6.26
N ASP A 313 -1.05 7.56 6.80
CA ASP A 313 -2.01 8.43 7.52
C ASP A 313 -1.37 9.11 8.73
N LYS A 314 -0.32 8.52 9.30
CA LYS A 314 0.50 9.15 10.35
C LYS A 314 1.55 10.06 9.75
N ASN A 315 2.37 9.50 8.85
CA ASN A 315 3.36 10.18 8.00
C ASN A 315 4.11 9.14 7.15
N THR A 316 4.81 9.58 6.10
CA THR A 316 5.57 8.69 5.21
C THR A 316 6.86 8.13 5.81
N GLY A 317 7.27 8.60 7.00
CA GLY A 317 8.50 8.19 7.69
C GLY A 317 8.33 6.98 8.61
N VAL A 318 7.11 6.44 8.76
CA VAL A 318 6.87 5.24 9.57
C VAL A 318 7.41 3.95 8.92
N ILE A 319 7.55 3.97 7.60
CA ILE A 319 8.15 2.90 6.79
C ILE A 319 9.51 3.38 6.31
N GLU A 320 10.54 2.56 6.54
CA GLU A 320 11.91 2.82 6.07
C GLU A 320 11.92 3.02 4.54
N GLN A 321 12.77 3.93 4.06
CA GLN A 321 12.77 4.37 2.67
C GLN A 321 13.08 3.24 1.69
N GLY A 322 14.18 2.51 1.86
CA GLY A 322 14.50 1.36 1.02
C GLY A 322 13.38 0.31 0.98
N GLU A 323 12.79 -0.01 2.13
CA GLU A 323 11.68 -0.96 2.24
C GLU A 323 10.41 -0.47 1.54
N LYS A 324 10.08 0.82 1.68
CA LYS A 324 8.98 1.49 0.98
C LYS A 324 9.17 1.44 -0.53
N LEU A 325 10.36 1.78 -1.03
CA LEU A 325 10.66 1.76 -2.47
C LEU A 325 10.54 0.35 -3.04
N LYS A 326 11.02 -0.68 -2.32
CA LYS A 326 10.86 -2.08 -2.71
C LYS A 326 9.38 -2.49 -2.80
N PHE A 327 8.57 -2.10 -1.82
CA PHE A 327 7.13 -2.35 -1.83
C PHE A 327 6.46 -1.75 -3.07
N PHE A 328 6.67 -0.45 -3.32
CA PHE A 328 6.03 0.23 -4.46
C PHE A 328 6.54 -0.24 -5.82
N GLU A 329 7.82 -0.62 -5.94
CA GLU A 329 8.36 -1.26 -7.13
C GLU A 329 7.64 -2.58 -7.42
N TYR A 330 7.55 -3.45 -6.42
CA TYR A 330 6.95 -4.77 -6.58
C TYR A 330 5.44 -4.69 -6.81
N LEU A 331 4.73 -3.87 -6.04
CA LEU A 331 3.29 -3.66 -6.17
C LEU A 331 2.93 -3.15 -7.57
N THR A 332 3.62 -2.12 -8.06
CA THR A 332 3.34 -1.53 -9.38
C THR A 332 3.64 -2.52 -10.51
N TYR A 333 4.75 -3.26 -10.39
CA TYR A 333 5.07 -4.36 -11.30
C TYR A 333 3.95 -5.40 -11.32
N TYR A 334 3.52 -5.89 -10.17
CA TYR A 334 2.59 -7.02 -10.10
C TYR A 334 1.17 -6.64 -10.55
N MET A 335 0.70 -5.43 -10.22
CA MET A 335 -0.56 -4.90 -10.78
C MET A 335 -0.52 -4.84 -12.31
N LYS A 336 0.60 -4.38 -12.89
CA LYS A 336 0.79 -4.33 -14.35
C LYS A 336 0.75 -5.72 -14.97
N GLU A 337 1.45 -6.70 -14.40
CA GLU A 337 1.41 -8.10 -14.87
C GLU A 337 -0.02 -8.67 -14.87
N LYS A 338 -0.84 -8.25 -13.90
CA LYS A 338 -2.24 -8.66 -13.76
C LYS A 338 -3.22 -7.77 -14.53
N LYS A 339 -2.74 -6.82 -15.33
CA LYS A 339 -3.55 -5.87 -16.12
C LYS A 339 -4.55 -5.10 -15.27
N VAL A 340 -4.15 -4.76 -14.05
CA VAL A 340 -4.91 -3.97 -13.09
C VAL A 340 -4.39 -2.53 -13.12
N THR A 341 -5.30 -1.57 -13.27
CA THR A 341 -4.97 -0.14 -13.19
C THR A 341 -4.96 0.29 -11.73
N GLY A 342 -3.93 1.02 -11.31
CA GLY A 342 -3.81 1.53 -9.95
C GLY A 342 -3.91 3.05 -9.87
N ILE A 343 -4.61 3.55 -8.86
CA ILE A 343 -4.76 4.97 -8.57
C ILE A 343 -4.13 5.28 -7.20
N LEU A 344 -3.03 6.03 -7.19
CA LEU A 344 -2.30 6.36 -5.96
C LEU A 344 -3.19 7.17 -5.02
N TRP A 345 -3.26 6.82 -3.73
CA TRP A 345 -3.86 7.68 -2.72
C TRP A 345 -2.91 8.85 -2.38
N ASP A 346 -3.34 10.09 -2.58
CA ASP A 346 -2.56 11.28 -2.23
C ASP A 346 -3.44 12.31 -1.49
N ASN A 347 -3.42 12.21 -0.17
CA ASN A 347 -4.08 13.15 0.74
C ASN A 347 -3.41 14.53 0.82
N GLY A 348 -2.40 14.81 -0.01
CA GLY A 348 -1.57 16.02 0.01
C GLY A 348 -0.14 15.79 0.50
N GLN A 349 0.17 14.59 1.00
CA GLN A 349 1.50 14.25 1.50
C GLN A 349 2.53 13.93 0.40
N HIS A 350 2.10 13.46 -0.78
CA HIS A 350 3.02 13.07 -1.84
C HIS A 350 3.32 14.22 -2.79
N PHE A 351 2.29 14.81 -3.42
CA PHE A 351 2.46 15.95 -4.32
C PHE A 351 2.07 17.26 -3.64
N ASN A 352 3.05 18.13 -3.40
CA ASN A 352 2.79 19.41 -2.74
C ASN A 352 1.94 20.31 -3.64
N ARG A 353 0.75 20.67 -3.14
CA ARG A 353 -0.31 21.31 -3.92
C ARG A 353 -0.10 22.81 -4.20
N THR A 354 0.93 23.40 -3.61
CA THR A 354 1.28 24.82 -3.80
C THR A 354 2.55 24.97 -4.63
N THR A 355 3.59 24.16 -4.34
CA THR A 355 4.88 24.23 -5.03
C THR A 355 4.97 23.33 -6.26
N PHE A 356 4.01 22.41 -6.43
CA PHE A 356 3.96 21.42 -7.51
C PHE A 356 5.21 20.53 -7.58
N LYS A 357 5.68 20.10 -6.41
CA LYS A 357 6.83 19.21 -6.25
C LYS A 357 6.43 17.98 -5.44
N TRP A 358 7.00 16.83 -5.81
CA TRP A 358 6.91 15.63 -4.99
C TRP A 358 7.73 15.81 -3.71
N SER A 359 7.12 15.50 -2.57
CA SER A 359 7.79 15.48 -1.26
C SER A 359 8.87 14.40 -1.23
N ASP A 360 8.66 13.29 -1.94
CA ASP A 360 9.60 12.18 -2.12
C ASP A 360 9.81 11.89 -3.62
N PRO A 361 10.79 12.55 -4.26
CA PRO A 361 11.11 12.31 -5.66
C PRO A 361 11.60 10.88 -5.95
N GLU A 362 12.20 10.20 -4.97
CA GLU A 362 12.71 8.84 -5.14
C GLU A 362 11.56 7.84 -5.29
N LEU A 363 10.56 7.95 -4.41
CA LEU A 363 9.34 7.15 -4.49
C LEU A 363 8.59 7.41 -5.81
N PHE A 364 8.42 8.68 -6.19
CA PHE A 364 7.80 9.02 -7.47
C PHE A 364 8.54 8.40 -8.67
N ASN A 365 9.88 8.49 -8.68
CA ASN A 365 10.69 7.92 -9.76
C ASN A 365 10.60 6.39 -9.83
N VAL A 366 10.53 5.71 -8.68
CA VAL A 366 10.31 4.25 -8.63
C VAL A 366 8.94 3.88 -9.20
N MET A 367 7.86 4.53 -8.76
CA MET A 367 6.52 4.28 -9.30
C MET A 367 6.47 4.55 -10.81
N LYS A 368 6.98 5.70 -11.26
CA LYS A 368 7.04 6.08 -12.67
C LYS A 368 7.83 5.09 -13.52
N SER A 369 8.96 4.60 -13.03
CA SER A 369 9.81 3.64 -13.74
C SER A 369 9.15 2.27 -13.82
N SER A 370 8.48 1.85 -12.75
CA SER A 370 7.80 0.54 -12.64
C SER A 370 6.67 0.36 -13.66
N LEU A 371 6.09 1.46 -14.15
CA LEU A 371 5.13 1.43 -15.26
C LEU A 371 5.75 0.95 -16.59
N LYS A 372 7.05 1.18 -16.80
CA LYS A 372 7.78 0.76 -18.01
C LYS A 372 8.40 -0.62 -17.83
N GLY A 373 8.89 -0.94 -16.65
CA GLY A 373 9.48 -2.22 -16.30
C GLY A 373 10.09 -2.18 -14.90
N ARG A 374 10.58 -3.32 -14.43
CA ARG A 374 11.11 -3.44 -13.07
C ARG A 374 12.36 -2.60 -12.84
N SER A 375 12.51 -2.09 -11.62
CA SER A 375 13.72 -1.37 -11.19
C SER A 375 14.57 -2.29 -10.31
N SER A 376 15.89 -2.21 -10.45
CA SER A 376 16.77 -2.92 -9.51
C SER A 376 16.82 -2.21 -8.17
N ASN A 377 17.02 -2.97 -7.11
CA ASN A 377 17.21 -2.45 -5.76
C ASN A 377 18.21 -3.32 -5.00
N ALA A 378 18.24 -3.24 -3.68
CA ALA A 378 19.11 -4.04 -2.85
C ALA A 378 18.41 -4.51 -1.58
N VAL A 379 19.06 -5.38 -0.81
CA VAL A 379 18.57 -5.81 0.50
C VAL A 379 18.33 -4.64 1.46
N SER A 380 19.09 -3.54 1.33
CA SER A 380 18.92 -2.28 2.05
C SER A 380 19.46 -1.11 1.23
N ASP A 381 18.94 0.09 1.46
CA ASP A 381 19.49 1.38 0.98
C ASP A 381 20.54 1.96 1.95
N LEU A 382 20.83 1.29 3.07
CA LEU A 382 21.76 1.78 4.10
C LEU A 382 23.09 1.01 4.10
N ILE A 383 24.19 1.75 4.22
CA ILE A 383 25.54 1.23 4.46
C ILE A 383 26.03 1.81 5.80
N HIS A 384 26.00 0.99 6.84
CA HIS A 384 26.38 1.40 8.19
C HIS A 384 27.87 1.21 8.46
N LEU A 385 28.51 2.28 8.96
CA LEU A 385 29.91 2.29 9.37
C LEU A 385 30.01 2.69 10.84
N LYS A 386 30.41 1.76 11.71
CA LYS A 386 30.52 2.02 13.15
C LYS A 386 31.71 2.95 13.43
N LYS A 387 31.48 4.03 14.16
CA LYS A 387 32.54 4.97 14.53
C LYS A 387 33.53 4.32 15.48
N GLY A 388 34.81 4.65 15.30
CA GLY A 388 35.90 4.12 16.12
C GLY A 388 36.35 2.71 15.75
N THR A 389 35.77 2.08 14.72
CA THR A 389 36.25 0.82 14.15
C THR A 389 36.95 1.05 12.81
N SER A 390 37.87 0.16 12.44
CA SER A 390 38.49 0.19 11.12
C SER A 390 37.46 -0.13 10.04
N VAL A 391 37.28 0.78 9.09
CA VAL A 391 36.36 0.61 7.96
C VAL A 391 36.73 -0.65 7.17
N GLN A 392 35.74 -1.48 6.87
CA GLN A 392 35.87 -2.72 6.11
C GLN A 392 35.14 -2.63 4.76
N ASP A 393 35.43 -3.56 3.86
CA ASP A 393 34.64 -3.74 2.64
C ASP A 393 33.18 -4.03 3.00
N ALA A 394 32.24 -3.24 2.48
CA ALA A 394 30.81 -3.45 2.68
C ALA A 394 30.23 -4.31 1.56
N LYS A 395 29.56 -5.40 1.92
CA LYS A 395 28.93 -6.32 0.96
C LYS A 395 27.43 -6.13 0.96
N VAL A 396 26.85 -5.97 -0.22
CA VAL A 396 25.44 -5.75 -0.45
C VAL A 396 24.94 -6.72 -1.51
N THR A 397 23.80 -7.35 -1.26
CA THR A 397 23.11 -8.14 -2.29
C THR A 397 22.14 -7.25 -3.05
N LEU A 398 22.29 -7.19 -4.36
CA LEU A 398 21.40 -6.49 -5.27
C LEU A 398 20.24 -7.40 -5.67
N ASN A 399 19.03 -6.85 -5.76
CA ASN A 399 17.93 -7.48 -6.47
C ASN A 399 17.92 -6.90 -7.88
N LEU A 400 18.58 -7.59 -8.81
CA LEU A 400 18.77 -7.07 -10.18
C LEU A 400 17.47 -7.01 -10.98
N ASN A 401 16.46 -7.83 -10.66
CA ASN A 401 15.17 -7.83 -11.34
C ASN A 401 15.25 -7.90 -12.89
N GLY A 402 16.25 -8.63 -13.40
CA GLY A 402 16.51 -8.78 -14.85
C GLY A 402 17.33 -7.66 -15.50
N ASN A 403 17.75 -6.66 -14.73
CA ASN A 403 18.59 -5.56 -15.19
C ASN A 403 20.08 -5.81 -14.88
N GLN A 404 20.93 -4.89 -15.33
CA GLN A 404 22.38 -4.92 -15.11
C GLN A 404 22.85 -3.59 -14.54
N LEU A 405 23.77 -3.65 -13.58
CA LEU A 405 24.41 -2.46 -13.02
C LEU A 405 25.25 -1.79 -14.12
N SER A 406 24.98 -0.51 -14.39
CA SER A 406 25.68 0.27 -15.42
C SER A 406 26.81 1.10 -14.80
N THR A 407 26.51 1.87 -13.77
CA THR A 407 27.49 2.76 -13.12
C THR A 407 27.17 2.92 -11.65
N LEU A 408 28.22 3.04 -10.83
CA LEU A 408 28.11 3.62 -9.49
C LEU A 408 28.73 5.01 -9.50
N SER A 409 28.14 5.93 -8.77
CA SER A 409 28.70 7.26 -8.55
C SER A 409 28.51 7.72 -7.11
N ALA A 410 29.44 8.53 -6.61
CA ALA A 410 29.32 9.20 -5.32
C ALA A 410 29.86 10.64 -5.46
N ASN A 411 29.21 11.63 -4.84
CA ASN A 411 29.59 13.04 -4.94
C ASN A 411 29.75 13.52 -6.40
N SER A 412 28.84 13.10 -7.28
CA SER A 412 28.87 13.35 -8.74
C SER A 412 30.09 12.81 -9.49
N LYS A 413 30.87 11.90 -8.88
CA LYS A 413 32.02 11.22 -9.51
C LYS A 413 31.71 9.75 -9.71
N GLN A 414 31.97 9.26 -10.93
CA GLN A 414 31.84 7.84 -11.24
C GLN A 414 32.92 7.02 -10.49
N LEU A 415 32.49 5.92 -9.89
CA LEU A 415 33.35 4.98 -9.18
C LEU A 415 33.97 3.97 -10.15
N LYS A 416 35.18 3.54 -9.87
CA LYS A 416 35.97 2.61 -10.69
C LYS A 416 35.82 1.17 -10.18
N GLN A 417 35.32 0.29 -11.04
CA GLN A 417 35.29 -1.14 -10.74
C GLN A 417 36.72 -1.69 -10.57
N GLY A 418 36.92 -2.59 -9.60
CA GLY A 418 38.23 -3.12 -9.19
C GLY A 418 38.92 -2.28 -8.11
N THR A 419 38.75 -0.97 -8.11
CA THR A 419 39.38 -0.05 -7.13
C THR A 419 38.42 0.41 -6.05
N ASP A 420 37.25 0.91 -6.44
CA ASP A 420 36.25 1.49 -5.54
C ASP A 420 35.18 0.46 -5.16
N TYR A 421 34.88 -0.47 -6.07
CA TYR A 421 33.94 -1.56 -5.84
C TYR A 421 34.23 -2.78 -6.72
N THR A 422 33.68 -3.94 -6.35
CA THR A 422 33.61 -5.14 -7.22
C THR A 422 32.18 -5.66 -7.27
N LEU A 423 31.79 -6.29 -8.37
CA LEU A 423 30.49 -6.95 -8.53
C LEU A 423 30.71 -8.39 -8.99
N SER A 424 30.16 -9.36 -8.27
CA SER A 424 30.17 -10.79 -8.62
C SER A 424 28.74 -11.33 -8.61
N GLY A 425 28.15 -11.53 -9.79
CA GLY A 425 26.72 -11.81 -9.90
C GLY A 425 25.89 -10.65 -9.34
N ASP A 426 25.14 -10.91 -8.28
CA ASP A 426 24.32 -9.93 -7.56
C ASP A 426 25.02 -9.35 -6.32
N LYS A 427 26.26 -9.77 -6.01
CA LYS A 427 27.00 -9.34 -4.82
C LYS A 427 27.88 -8.13 -5.14
N LEU A 428 27.41 -6.95 -4.74
CA LEU A 428 28.17 -5.70 -4.77
C LEU A 428 29.07 -5.62 -3.54
N THR A 429 30.36 -5.36 -3.73
CA THR A 429 31.32 -5.08 -2.64
C THR A 429 31.87 -3.68 -2.81
N LEU A 430 31.55 -2.77 -1.89
CA LEU A 430 32.10 -1.43 -1.80
C LEU A 430 33.40 -1.47 -1.00
N LYS A 431 34.49 -0.92 -1.53
CA LYS A 431 35.81 -1.05 -0.92
C LYS A 431 35.99 -0.17 0.32
N ALA A 432 36.70 -0.68 1.32
CA ALA A 432 37.02 0.04 2.54
C ALA A 432 37.70 1.40 2.27
N SER A 433 38.57 1.46 1.26
CA SER A 433 39.25 2.69 0.82
C SER A 433 38.27 3.76 0.33
N LEU A 434 37.30 3.37 -0.50
CA LEU A 434 36.21 4.24 -0.95
C LEU A 434 35.41 4.76 0.25
N LEU A 435 34.94 3.84 1.10
CA LEU A 435 34.09 4.17 2.25
C LEU A 435 34.81 5.11 3.22
N THR A 436 36.09 4.86 3.50
CA THR A 436 36.95 5.75 4.31
C THR A 436 37.01 7.16 3.72
N GLY A 437 37.19 7.26 2.40
CA GLY A 437 37.20 8.55 1.70
C GLY A 437 35.85 9.28 1.79
N LEU A 438 34.74 8.56 1.66
CA LEU A 438 33.39 9.12 1.75
C LEU A 438 33.03 9.59 3.16
N THR A 439 33.67 9.05 4.20
CA THR A 439 33.35 9.35 5.60
C THR A 439 34.45 10.09 6.35
N THR A 440 35.32 10.83 5.64
CA THR A 440 36.44 11.56 6.26
C THR A 440 36.00 12.58 7.31
N SER A 441 34.76 13.10 7.22
CA SER A 441 34.22 14.02 8.22
C SER A 441 34.09 13.40 9.61
N GLY A 442 33.89 12.08 9.69
CA GLY A 442 33.64 11.34 10.93
C GLY A 442 32.38 11.78 11.70
N LYS A 443 31.53 12.63 11.11
CA LYS A 443 30.27 13.08 11.72
C LYS A 443 29.27 11.92 11.72
N TYR A 444 28.48 11.82 12.79
CA TYR A 444 27.38 10.87 12.83
C TYR A 444 26.30 11.21 11.80
N GLY A 445 25.65 10.19 11.27
CA GLY A 445 24.58 10.30 10.27
C GLY A 445 25.07 10.06 8.86
N GLU A 446 24.25 10.46 7.89
CA GLU A 446 24.55 10.34 6.46
C GLU A 446 25.78 11.21 6.10
N ASN A 447 26.79 10.57 5.51
CA ASN A 447 28.02 11.23 5.06
C ASN A 447 28.12 11.32 3.54
N ALA A 448 27.50 10.37 2.82
CA ALA A 448 27.50 10.35 1.37
C ALA A 448 26.34 9.49 0.85
N VAL A 449 25.99 9.70 -0.42
CA VAL A 449 25.10 8.82 -1.17
C VAL A 449 25.88 8.21 -2.34
N ILE A 450 25.86 6.88 -2.44
CA ILE A 450 26.36 6.14 -3.60
C ILE A 450 25.14 5.81 -4.47
N ASN A 451 25.03 6.48 -5.61
CA ASN A 451 23.97 6.25 -6.58
C ASN A 451 24.34 5.10 -7.52
N ALA A 452 23.47 4.10 -7.58
CA ALA A 452 23.57 2.95 -8.46
C ALA A 452 22.59 3.07 -9.61
N LYS A 453 23.14 3.23 -10.81
CA LYS A 453 22.39 3.31 -12.05
C LYS A 453 22.44 1.99 -12.79
N PHE A 454 21.29 1.59 -13.31
CA PHE A 454 21.10 0.35 -14.07
C PHE A 454 20.82 0.67 -15.53
N ASN A 455 20.90 -0.35 -16.39
CA ASN A 455 20.54 -0.21 -17.80
C ASN A 455 19.07 0.15 -18.03
N LYS A 456 18.18 -0.16 -17.07
CA LYS A 456 16.75 0.14 -17.06
C LYS A 456 16.27 0.37 -15.62
N GLY A 457 15.10 0.99 -15.49
CA GLY A 457 14.48 1.25 -14.19
C GLY A 457 15.00 2.52 -13.51
N ALA A 458 14.52 2.74 -12.29
CA ALA A 458 15.01 3.82 -11.43
C ALA A 458 16.41 3.52 -10.89
N ASP A 459 17.15 4.57 -10.57
CA ASP A 459 18.39 4.44 -9.82
C ASP A 459 18.12 4.02 -8.37
N TRP A 460 19.08 3.35 -7.75
CA TRP A 460 19.05 2.98 -6.33
C TRP A 460 20.12 3.73 -5.55
N ASN A 461 19.74 4.38 -4.44
CA ASN A 461 20.65 5.19 -3.65
C ASN A 461 21.07 4.46 -2.38
N PHE A 462 22.38 4.29 -2.17
CA PHE A 462 22.92 3.80 -0.91
C PHE A 462 23.36 4.97 -0.02
N LYS A 463 22.73 5.16 1.12
CA LYS A 463 23.12 6.13 2.14
C LYS A 463 24.26 5.55 2.98
N VAL A 464 25.43 6.17 2.93
CA VAL A 464 26.59 5.80 3.75
C VAL A 464 26.46 6.53 5.09
N VAL A 465 26.15 5.77 6.14
CA VAL A 465 25.82 6.28 7.46
C VAL A 465 26.94 5.92 8.44
N VAL A 466 27.57 6.94 9.03
CA VAL A 466 28.47 6.74 10.17
C VAL A 466 27.63 6.75 11.44
N TYR A 467 27.71 5.69 12.23
CA TYR A 467 26.90 5.56 13.42
C TYR A 467 27.70 5.11 14.64
N ASP A 468 27.13 5.25 15.82
CA ASP A 468 27.54 4.54 17.03
C ASP A 468 26.30 4.17 17.85
N THR A 469 26.46 3.34 18.86
CA THR A 469 25.35 2.84 19.67
C THR A 469 24.61 3.97 20.37
N PRO A 470 23.31 4.16 20.12
CA PRO A 470 22.52 5.26 20.68
C PRO A 470 22.57 5.29 22.20
N LYS A 471 22.54 6.51 22.77
CA LYS A 471 22.51 6.70 24.22
C LYS A 471 21.19 7.31 24.65
N LEU A 472 20.44 6.57 25.45
CA LEU A 472 19.22 7.03 26.09
C LEU A 472 19.56 7.52 27.49
N SER A 473 18.93 8.61 27.93
CA SER A 473 19.13 9.17 29.27
C SER A 473 17.92 8.92 30.16
N ALA A 474 18.15 8.91 31.47
CA ALA A 474 17.05 8.89 32.43
C ALA A 474 16.18 10.15 32.29
N THR A 475 14.88 10.00 32.51
CA THR A 475 13.92 11.11 32.43
C THR A 475 12.71 10.83 33.31
N GLU A 476 11.96 11.87 33.62
CA GLU A 476 10.63 11.76 34.21
C GLU A 476 9.65 12.60 33.39
N GLY A 477 8.39 12.18 33.36
CA GLY A 477 7.36 12.90 32.65
C GLY A 477 5.97 12.38 32.97
N THR A 478 5.02 12.72 32.11
CA THR A 478 3.63 12.27 32.26
C THR A 478 3.23 11.37 31.09
N THR A 479 2.17 10.59 31.24
CA THR A 479 1.60 9.77 30.17
C THR A 479 1.14 10.59 28.95
N GLN A 480 0.93 11.90 29.09
CA GLN A 480 0.58 12.79 27.97
C GLN A 480 1.82 13.33 27.26
N THR A 481 2.91 13.54 27.99
CA THR A 481 4.14 14.16 27.49
C THR A 481 5.35 13.43 28.07
N PHE A 482 5.70 12.28 27.49
CA PHE A 482 6.91 11.53 27.85
C PHE A 482 7.84 11.43 26.65
N THR A 483 9.07 11.94 26.80
CA THR A 483 10.12 11.86 25.79
C THR A 483 11.39 11.41 26.45
N ILE A 484 11.98 10.33 25.93
CA ILE A 484 13.28 9.81 26.36
C ILE A 484 14.36 10.62 25.64
N PRO A 485 15.16 11.44 26.34
CA PRO A 485 16.28 12.13 25.70
C PRO A 485 17.24 11.09 25.11
N THR A 486 17.56 11.25 23.83
CA THR A 486 18.26 10.25 23.04
C THR A 486 19.31 10.91 22.15
N ASP A 487 20.58 10.59 22.39
CA ASP A 487 21.67 10.83 21.45
C ASP A 487 21.69 9.67 20.43
N PHE A 488 21.07 9.88 19.27
CA PHE A 488 20.91 8.85 18.24
C PHE A 488 22.22 8.43 17.56
N ARG A 489 23.26 9.26 17.62
CA ARG A 489 24.58 8.97 17.03
C ARG A 489 24.51 8.43 15.61
N GLY A 490 23.63 9.01 14.78
CA GLY A 490 23.47 8.63 13.37
C GLY A 490 22.66 7.35 13.13
N SER A 491 22.25 6.65 14.18
CA SER A 491 21.38 5.47 14.09
C SER A 491 19.93 5.87 13.84
N GLN A 492 19.22 5.05 13.06
CA GLN A 492 17.82 5.24 12.73
C GLN A 492 16.98 4.17 13.43
N LEU A 493 15.92 4.58 14.14
CA LEU A 493 15.04 3.67 14.86
C LEU A 493 14.16 2.89 13.87
N ALA A 494 14.14 1.56 14.00
CA ALA A 494 13.34 0.66 13.18
C ALA A 494 12.01 0.31 13.87
N THR A 495 12.07 -0.11 15.13
CA THR A 495 10.90 -0.50 15.92
C THR A 495 11.19 -0.49 17.43
N MET A 496 10.16 -0.73 18.25
CA MET A 496 10.26 -0.83 19.71
C MET A 496 9.47 -2.05 20.21
N GLU A 497 10.09 -2.85 21.09
CA GLU A 497 9.37 -3.83 21.90
C GLU A 497 8.99 -3.25 23.27
N ALA A 498 7.88 -3.74 23.85
CA ALA A 498 7.49 -3.43 25.22
C ALA A 498 6.93 -4.67 25.95
N VAL A 499 7.52 -5.03 27.09
CA VAL A 499 7.11 -6.16 27.92
C VAL A 499 7.09 -5.80 29.40
N TYR A 500 6.12 -6.31 30.16
CA TYR A 500 6.14 -6.15 31.61
C TYR A 500 7.24 -7.03 32.22
N THR A 501 7.86 -6.58 33.31
CA THR A 501 8.94 -7.34 33.97
C THR A 501 8.47 -8.60 34.68
N ASN A 502 7.18 -8.67 35.00
CA ASN A 502 6.52 -9.87 35.54
C ASN A 502 5.96 -10.81 34.45
N GLY A 503 6.18 -10.49 33.17
CA GLY A 503 5.75 -11.29 32.02
C GLY A 503 4.55 -10.70 31.27
N GLY A 504 4.47 -11.02 29.97
CA GLY A 504 3.45 -10.51 29.05
C GLY A 504 3.86 -9.23 28.32
N ASN A 505 3.24 -9.00 27.16
CA ASN A 505 3.50 -7.81 26.34
C ASN A 505 2.77 -6.61 26.94
N ALA A 506 3.39 -5.44 26.87
CA ALA A 506 2.82 -4.19 27.37
C ALA A 506 2.28 -3.32 26.22
N GLY A 507 1.31 -2.46 26.53
CA GLY A 507 0.72 -1.49 25.59
C GLY A 507 -0.25 -2.11 24.57
N PRO A 508 -0.71 -1.31 23.59
CA PRO A 508 -1.69 -1.73 22.59
C PRO A 508 -1.21 -2.94 21.78
N GLN A 509 -2.15 -3.73 21.25
CA GLN A 509 -1.86 -4.94 20.45
C GLN A 509 -0.95 -5.90 21.23
N ASP A 510 -1.41 -6.34 22.41
CA ASP A 510 -0.65 -7.14 23.38
C ASP A 510 -0.41 -8.60 22.95
N TRP A 511 -0.91 -9.03 21.79
CA TRP A 511 -0.54 -10.29 21.15
C TRP A 511 0.90 -10.29 20.61
N THR A 512 1.55 -9.12 20.50
CA THR A 512 2.97 -8.98 20.10
C THR A 512 3.73 -8.02 21.03
N PRO A 513 5.04 -8.26 21.29
CA PRO A 513 5.87 -7.30 22.01
C PRO A 513 6.21 -6.07 21.16
N TYR A 514 6.22 -6.18 19.82
CA TYR A 514 6.59 -5.09 18.92
C TYR A 514 5.44 -4.10 18.75
N LYS A 515 5.67 -2.87 19.15
CA LYS A 515 4.65 -1.82 19.16
C LYS A 515 4.57 -1.10 17.81
N GLU A 516 3.43 -0.46 17.59
CA GLU A 516 3.11 0.18 16.32
C GLU A 516 3.79 1.54 16.18
N PHE A 517 4.63 1.70 15.15
CA PHE A 517 5.37 2.93 14.89
C PHE A 517 4.42 4.11 14.61
N GLY A 518 4.70 5.26 15.19
CA GLY A 518 3.93 6.49 15.03
C GLY A 518 2.59 6.52 15.78
N ASN A 519 2.08 5.38 16.25
CA ASN A 519 0.88 5.32 17.10
C ASN A 519 1.27 5.22 18.59
N THR A 520 2.27 4.41 18.91
CA THR A 520 2.69 4.14 20.30
C THR A 520 4.02 4.81 20.66
N PHE A 521 4.92 4.97 19.70
CA PHE A 521 6.19 5.67 19.86
C PHE A 521 6.61 6.34 18.55
N ALA A 522 7.45 7.37 18.63
CA ALA A 522 8.03 8.00 17.45
C ALA A 522 9.41 8.63 17.79
N PRO A 523 10.43 8.49 16.92
CA PRO A 523 11.66 9.24 17.05
C PRO A 523 11.42 10.71 16.68
N ALA A 524 11.99 11.61 17.46
CA ALA A 524 12.05 13.04 17.18
C ALA A 524 13.53 13.42 17.02
N TYR A 525 14.09 13.12 15.85
CA TYR A 525 15.51 13.31 15.56
C TYR A 525 15.94 14.78 15.74
N ASP A 526 15.12 15.74 15.31
CA ASP A 526 15.43 17.18 15.43
C ASP A 526 15.54 17.67 16.87
N SER A 527 14.84 17.00 17.80
CA SER A 527 14.86 17.34 19.23
C SER A 527 15.59 16.30 20.08
N ASN A 528 16.35 15.38 19.46
CA ASN A 528 17.12 14.33 20.14
C ASN A 528 16.31 13.57 21.20
N GLY A 529 15.17 13.00 20.81
CA GLY A 529 14.37 12.19 21.74
C GLY A 529 13.52 11.12 21.08
N ILE A 530 13.10 10.13 21.86
CA ILE A 530 12.08 9.15 21.49
C ILE A 530 10.83 9.44 22.30
N LYS A 531 9.73 9.76 21.62
CA LYS A 531 8.43 10.00 22.25
C LYS A 531 7.75 8.67 22.50
N LEU A 532 7.25 8.46 23.72
CA LEU A 532 6.22 7.46 23.99
C LEU A 532 4.88 8.18 24.00
N LEU A 533 3.99 7.78 23.11
CA LEU A 533 2.76 8.51 22.81
C LEU A 533 1.65 8.14 23.80
N PRO A 534 0.63 9.00 24.01
CA PRO A 534 -0.43 8.74 24.98
C PRO A 534 -1.12 7.39 24.78
N GLU A 535 -1.32 6.97 23.54
CA GLU A 535 -1.97 5.70 23.20
C GLU A 535 -1.21 4.48 23.74
N PHE A 536 0.12 4.55 23.80
CA PHE A 536 0.91 3.53 24.48
C PHE A 536 0.52 3.42 25.96
N PHE A 537 0.49 4.55 26.67
CA PHE A 537 0.23 4.57 28.11
C PHE A 537 -1.23 4.28 28.49
N ASN A 538 -2.19 4.58 27.61
CA ASN A 538 -3.61 4.24 27.81
C ASN A 538 -3.82 2.73 27.99
N SER A 539 -2.96 1.90 27.37
CA SER A 539 -3.01 0.44 27.45
C SER A 539 -1.93 -0.16 28.37
N VAL A 540 -1.11 0.66 29.04
CA VAL A 540 -0.06 0.21 29.97
C VAL A 540 -0.55 0.34 31.41
N LYS A 541 -0.55 -0.78 32.13
CA LYS A 541 -0.85 -0.86 33.56
C LYS A 541 0.27 -0.20 34.37
N ASP A 542 -0.05 0.22 35.58
CA ASP A 542 0.97 0.68 36.52
C ASP A 542 1.95 -0.45 36.85
N GLY A 543 3.23 -0.11 36.94
CA GLY A 543 4.33 -1.08 37.09
C GLY A 543 5.52 -0.80 36.18
N GLU A 544 6.47 -1.73 36.19
CA GLU A 544 7.71 -1.65 35.40
C GLU A 544 7.54 -2.34 34.03
N VAL A 545 7.96 -1.65 32.98
CA VAL A 545 7.99 -2.15 31.60
C VAL A 545 9.42 -2.04 31.08
N THR A 546 9.91 -3.13 30.48
CA THR A 546 11.15 -3.14 29.73
C THR A 546 10.85 -2.85 28.26
N LEU A 547 11.52 -1.84 27.73
CA LEU A 547 11.51 -1.45 26.33
C LEU A 547 12.80 -1.91 25.66
N LYS A 548 12.70 -2.35 24.40
CA LYS A 548 13.88 -2.58 23.54
C LYS A 548 13.71 -1.80 22.25
N PHE A 549 14.61 -0.87 22.01
CA PHE A 549 14.65 -0.07 20.79
C PHE A 549 15.58 -0.74 19.78
N HIS A 550 15.04 -1.13 18.64
CA HIS A 550 15.77 -1.77 17.55
C HIS A 550 16.13 -0.74 16.50
N PHE A 551 17.41 -0.64 16.15
CA PHE A 551 17.91 0.31 15.15
C PHE A 551 18.28 -0.40 13.85
N TRP A 552 18.20 0.32 12.72
CA TRP A 552 18.56 -0.20 11.39
C TRP A 552 20.04 -0.59 11.26
N SER A 553 20.90 -0.10 12.16
CA SER A 553 22.29 -0.53 12.28
C SER A 553 22.46 -1.93 12.87
N GLY A 554 21.39 -2.52 13.42
CA GLY A 554 21.39 -3.79 14.15
C GLY A 554 21.60 -3.63 15.66
N ASP A 555 21.87 -2.42 16.15
CA ASP A 555 21.95 -2.16 17.59
C ASP A 555 20.57 -2.30 18.25
N VAL A 556 20.55 -2.87 19.46
CA VAL A 556 19.37 -2.95 20.32
C VAL A 556 19.69 -2.28 21.65
N VAL A 557 18.90 -1.27 22.04
CA VAL A 557 19.10 -0.54 23.29
C VAL A 557 17.92 -0.78 24.23
N THR A 558 18.22 -1.28 25.42
CA THR A 558 17.23 -1.56 26.46
C THR A 558 16.98 -0.32 27.32
N TYR A 559 15.73 -0.09 27.66
CA TYR A 559 15.32 1.00 28.54
C TYR A 559 14.21 0.51 29.47
N LYS A 560 14.14 1.04 30.69
CA LYS A 560 13.07 0.72 31.64
C LYS A 560 12.22 1.93 31.89
N ILE A 561 10.92 1.71 31.99
CA ILE A 561 9.97 2.72 32.47
C ILE A 561 9.19 2.16 33.64
N THR A 562 8.84 3.03 34.60
CA THR A 562 7.91 2.73 35.68
C THR A 562 6.75 3.72 35.61
N LYS A 563 5.54 3.19 35.39
CA LYS A 563 4.31 3.98 35.37
C LYS A 563 3.60 3.91 36.72
N SER A 564 3.19 5.05 37.24
CA SER A 564 2.32 5.19 38.42
C SER A 564 1.28 6.28 38.17
N GLY A 565 0.02 5.88 37.95
CA GLY A 565 -1.03 6.76 37.48
C GLY A 565 -0.64 7.46 36.18
N THR A 566 -0.53 8.79 36.23
CA THR A 566 -0.09 9.63 35.11
C THR A 566 1.40 9.94 35.10
N ARG A 567 2.14 9.58 36.16
CA ARG A 567 3.59 9.81 36.26
C ARG A 567 4.34 8.63 35.65
N VAL A 568 5.39 8.94 34.90
CA VAL A 568 6.30 7.95 34.31
C VAL A 568 7.73 8.35 34.63
N THR A 569 8.51 7.41 35.15
CA THR A 569 9.97 7.54 35.27
C THR A 569 10.64 6.58 34.31
N GLY A 570 11.77 6.99 33.75
CA GLY A 570 12.52 6.22 32.75
C GLY A 570 14.00 6.17 33.09
N THR A 571 14.62 5.01 32.92
CA THR A 571 16.05 4.80 33.16
C THR A 571 16.67 3.95 32.07
N ALA A 572 17.86 4.35 31.62
CA ALA A 572 18.68 3.49 30.76
C ALA A 572 19.12 2.25 31.55
N SER A 573 19.09 1.08 30.90
CA SER A 573 19.55 -0.18 31.50
C SER A 573 21.06 -0.36 31.38
#